data_AF-A0A8I5KXE5-F1
#
_entry.id   AF-A0A8I5KXE5-F1
#
_cell.length_a   1.000
_cell.length_b   1.000
_cell.length_c   1.000
_cell.angle_alpha   90.00
_cell.angle_beta   90.00
_cell.angle_gamma   90.00
#
_symmetry.space_group_name_H-M   'P 1'
#
loop_
_entity.id
_entity.type
_entity.pdbx_description
1 polymer ?
#
loop_
_entity_poly.entity_id
_entity_poly.type
_entity_poly.pdbx_seq_one_letter_code
_entity_poly.pdbx_strand_id
1 'polypeptide(L)' 'METHYEKVLKKVSKYIQEQNEKIYAPQGLLLTDPIERGLRVIEITIYEDRGMSSGR' A
#
# COMPACT_ATOMS: atom_id res chain seq x y z
N MET A 1 -22.78 -14.55 -0.34
CA MET A 1 -21.80 -15.63 -0.14
C MET A 1 -20.50 -15.13 -0.73
N GLU A 2 -19.47 -14.92 0.09
CA GLU A 2 -18.18 -14.42 -0.40
C GLU A 2 -17.36 -15.59 -0.93
N THR A 3 -16.82 -15.44 -2.15
CA THR A 3 -15.97 -16.42 -2.80
C THR A 3 -14.62 -16.52 -2.10
N HIS A 4 -13.91 -17.64 -2.29
CA HIS A 4 -12.54 -17.78 -1.80
C HIS A 4 -11.62 -16.69 -2.37
N TYR A 5 -11.85 -16.30 -3.63
CA TYR A 5 -11.08 -15.27 -4.30
C TYR A 5 -11.22 -13.90 -3.61
N GLU A 6 -12.45 -13.46 -3.34
CA GLU A 6 -12.72 -12.19 -2.64
C GLU A 6 -12.09 -12.18 -1.23
N LYS A 7 -12.13 -13.30 -0.51
CA LYS A 7 -11.47 -13.42 0.80
C LYS A 7 -9.97 -13.21 0.73
N VAL A 8 -9.32 -13.74 -0.31
CA VAL A 8 -7.87 -13.58 -0.52
C VAL A 8 -7.57 -12.13 -0.89
N LEU A 9 -8.35 -11.52 -1.78
CA LEU A 9 -8.18 -10.11 -2.16
C LEU A 9 -8.22 -9.19 -0.94
N LYS A 10 -9.22 -9.35 -0.06
CA LYS A 10 -9.31 -8.57 1.19
C LYS A 10 -8.07 -8.71 2.08
N LYS A 11 -7.48 -9.91 2.16
CA LYS A 11 -6.24 -10.14 2.93
C LYS A 11 -5.07 -9.41 2.31
N VAL A 12 -4.96 -9.41 0.97
CA VAL A 12 -3.90 -8.70 0.24
C VAL A 12 -4.04 -7.19 0.44
N SER A 13 -5.23 -6.62 0.23
CA SER A 13 -5.50 -5.20 0.44
C SER A 13 -5.14 -4.76 1.87
N LYS A 14 -5.59 -5.54 2.87
CA LYS A 14 -5.28 -5.28 4.27
C LYS A 14 -3.78 -5.35 4.56
N TYR A 15 -3.10 -6.36 4.03
CA TYR A 15 -1.65 -6.51 4.21
C TYR A 15 -0.90 -5.32 3.62
N ILE A 16 -1.23 -4.90 2.39
CA ILE A 16 -0.59 -3.76 1.73
C ILE A 16 -0.79 -2.48 2.55
N GLN A 17 -2.01 -2.24 3.04
CA GLN A 17 -2.30 -1.09 3.89
C GLN A 17 -1.42 -1.10 5.17
N GLU A 18 -1.36 -2.22 5.87
CA GLU A 18 -0.54 -2.35 7.08
C GLU A 18 0.96 -2.17 6.81
N GLN A 19 1.46 -2.65 5.66
CA GLN A 19 2.87 -2.46 5.28
C GLN A 19 3.14 -1.01 4.87
N ASN A 20 2.22 -0.35 4.16
CA ASN A 20 2.35 1.06 3.82
C ASN A 20 2.45 1.91 5.08
N GLU A 21 1.58 1.69 6.06
CA GLU A 21 1.58 2.45 7.32
C GLU A 21 2.83 2.22 8.17
N LYS A 22 3.29 0.97 8.27
CA LYS A 22 4.37 0.59 9.21
C LYS A 22 5.78 0.64 8.62
N ILE A 23 5.91 0.45 7.31
CA ILE A 23 7.22 0.20 6.68
C ILE A 23 7.44 1.15 5.51
N TYR A 24 6.54 1.21 4.54
CA TYR A 24 6.84 1.90 3.27
C TYR A 24 6.72 3.41 3.38
N ALA A 25 5.62 3.93 3.95
CA ALA A 25 5.41 5.37 4.03
C ALA A 25 6.52 6.11 4.82
N PRO A 26 7.02 5.57 5.97
CA PRO A 26 8.18 6.14 6.67
C PRO A 26 9.49 6.13 5.87
N GLN A 27 9.56 5.39 4.76
CA GLN A 27 10.72 5.31 3.87
C GLN A 27 10.50 6.09 2.56
N GLY A 28 9.40 6.87 2.46
CA GLY A 28 9.05 7.59 1.23
C GLY A 28 8.57 6.66 0.11
N LEU A 29 7.99 5.50 0.46
CA LEU A 29 7.47 4.51 -0.48
C LEU A 29 5.97 4.30 -0.25
N LEU A 30 5.21 4.08 -1.32
CA LEU A 30 3.81 3.69 -1.23
C LEU A 30 3.51 2.62 -2.28
N LEU A 31 2.94 1.50 -1.82
CA LEU A 31 2.43 0.46 -2.71
C LEU A 31 0.94 0.68 -2.97
N THR A 32 0.56 0.78 -4.24
CA THR A 32 -0.85 0.81 -4.65
C THR A 32 -1.40 -0.62 -4.66
N ASP A 33 -2.65 -0.81 -4.22
CA ASP A 33 -3.28 -2.13 -4.29
C ASP A 33 -3.32 -2.61 -5.75
N PRO A 34 -2.73 -3.78 -6.07
CA PRO A 34 -2.67 -4.28 -7.45
C PRO A 34 -4.06 -4.51 -8.06
N ILE A 35 -5.13 -4.63 -7.26
CA ILE A 35 -6.51 -4.69 -7.76
C ILE A 35 -6.86 -3.45 -8.58
N GLU A 36 -6.37 -2.26 -8.19
CA GLU A 36 -6.56 -1.01 -8.94
C GLU A 36 -5.82 -0.99 -10.28
N ARG A 37 -4.94 -1.97 -10.53
CA ARG A 37 -4.23 -2.19 -11.80
C ARG A 37 -4.68 -3.47 -12.50
N GLY A 38 -5.83 -4.02 -12.10
CA GLY A 38 -6.36 -5.26 -12.65
C GLY A 38 -5.48 -6.48 -12.37
N LEU A 39 -4.67 -6.43 -11.30
CA LEU A 39 -3.75 -7.49 -10.84
C LEU A 39 -2.63 -7.84 -11.82
N ARG A 40 -2.33 -6.94 -12.76
CA ARG A 40 -1.31 -7.17 -13.80
C ARG A 40 0.08 -6.67 -13.41
N VAL A 41 0.12 -5.65 -12.55
CA VAL A 41 1.36 -4.99 -12.13
C VAL A 41 1.28 -4.61 -10.66
N ILE A 42 2.45 -4.46 -10.04
CA ILE A 42 2.62 -3.87 -8.72
C ILE A 42 3.22 -2.49 -8.93
N GLU A 43 2.52 -1.46 -8.48
CA GLU A 43 2.98 -0.08 -8.57
C GLU A 43 3.62 0.33 -7.24
N ILE A 44 4.81 0.91 -7.32
CA ILE A 44 5.54 1.46 -6.18
C ILE A 44 5.81 2.94 -6.49
N THR A 45 5.21 3.80 -5.68
CA THR A 45 5.45 5.24 -5.73
C THR A 45 6.58 5.58 -4.78
N ILE A 46 7.55 6.36 -5.25
CA ILE A 46 8.65 6.90 -4.45
C ILE A 46 8.41 8.40 -4.30
N TYR A 47 8.40 8.90 -3.07
CA TYR A 47 8.19 10.31 -2.77
C TYR A 47 9.18 10.79 -1.69
N GLU A 48 9.66 12.02 -1.83
CA GLU A 48 10.43 12.67 -0.76
C GLU A 48 9.44 13.16 0.31
N ASP A 49 9.52 12.61 1.52
CA ASP A 49 8.81 13.18 2.66
C ASP A 49 9.51 14.48 3.10
N ARG A 50 9.17 15.59 2.42
CA ARG A 50 9.57 16.94 2.83
C ARG A 50 8.73 17.46 4.01
N GLY A 51 7.97 16.60 4.69
CA GLY A 51 6.82 16.98 5.52
C GLY A 51 6.92 16.79 7.03
N MET A 52 8.05 16.35 7.60
CA MET A 52 8.18 16.17 9.07
C MET A 52 9.29 17.00 9.74
N SER A 53 9.78 18.07 9.09
CA SER A 53 10.63 19.08 9.73
C SER A 53 9.90 20.42 9.93
N SER A 54 8.83 20.43 10.73
CA SER A 54 8.30 21.66 11.31
C SER A 54 8.01 21.41 12.78
N GLY A 55 8.98 21.79 13.61
CA GLY A 55 8.92 21.66 15.07
C GLY A 55 10.28 21.91 15.73
N ARG A 56 10.93 23.02 15.39
CA ARG A 56 11.89 23.68 16.27
C ARG A 56 11.22 24.93 16.82
#